data_AF-T1B8E0-F1
#
_entry.id   AF-T1B8E0-F1
#
_cell.length_a   1.000
_cell.length_b   1.000
_cell.length_c   1.000
_cell.angle_alpha   90.00
_cell.angle_beta   90.00
_cell.angle_gamma   90.00
#
_symmetry.space_group_name_H-M   'P 1'
#
loop_
_entity.id
_entity.type
_entity.pdbx_description
1 polymer ?
#
loop_
_entity_poly.entity_id
_entity_poly.type
_entity_poly.pdbx_seq_one_letter_code
_entity_poly.pdbx_strand_id
1 'polypeptide(L)'
;MVLPMRIPDLLMWLRIKASSVTRVYLPPDANCLLSVADHCLKSTDYINVIVADKQPHLQFLDMDSAVRHCAKGIGLWEWASNDAGSVPDVVMASAGDVVTIESIAAVAILREHFPDLKIRVVNVVDLFKLQPESEHPHGLSDRDFDSLFTVDKPIIFNFHGYPSLIHKMAYRRKNHANLHVRGYKEQGGLNTPLQLAIANQIDRFNLAIDVIDRVPRLQCTGAHVKDWLKDQISDHLNYAREEGLDRQEITDWKWPF
;
A
#
# COMPACT_ATOMS: atom_id res chain seq x y z
N MET A 1 18.88 10.46 -2.22
CA MET A 1 17.56 10.71 -2.83
C MET A 1 16.54 10.93 -1.70
N VAL A 2 15.67 11.93 -1.79
CA VAL A 2 14.73 12.26 -0.69
C VAL A 2 13.34 11.78 -1.09
N LEU A 3 12.92 10.63 -0.57
CA LEU A 3 11.49 10.33 -0.45
C LEU A 3 10.86 11.55 0.27
N PRO A 4 9.75 12.14 -0.19
CA PRO A 4 9.10 13.26 0.49
C PRO A 4 8.43 12.80 1.82
N MET A 5 9.15 12.08 2.68
CA MET A 5 8.73 11.62 4.00
C MET A 5 8.84 12.71 5.09
N ARG A 6 8.80 14.00 4.72
CA ARG A 6 8.57 15.11 5.67
C ARG A 6 7.10 15.55 5.76
N ILE A 7 6.21 14.89 5.01
CA ILE A 7 4.75 15.14 4.97
C ILE A 7 3.90 14.18 5.85
N PRO A 8 4.39 13.06 6.44
CA PRO A 8 3.56 12.18 7.27
C PRO A 8 2.82 12.89 8.42
N ASP A 9 3.41 13.92 9.02
CA ASP A 9 2.80 14.76 10.06
C ASP A 9 1.58 15.55 9.56
N LEU A 10 1.61 16.02 8.31
CA LEU A 10 0.48 16.74 7.71
C LEU A 10 -0.76 15.85 7.63
N LEU A 11 -0.59 14.58 7.26
CA LEU A 11 -1.69 13.61 7.21
C LEU A 11 -2.32 13.39 8.58
N MET A 12 -1.49 13.34 9.64
CA MET A 12 -1.98 13.26 11.00
C MET A 12 -2.71 14.54 11.45
N TRP A 13 -2.20 15.72 11.06
CA TRP A 13 -2.82 17.00 11.39
C TRP A 13 -4.13 17.25 10.65
N LEU A 14 -4.27 16.78 9.42
CA LEU A 14 -5.52 16.94 8.67
C LEU A 14 -6.67 16.15 9.26
N ARG A 15 -6.40 15.01 9.92
CA ARG A 15 -7.42 14.24 10.63
C ARG A 15 -8.11 15.02 11.75
N ILE A 16 -7.45 16.01 12.38
CA ILE A 16 -8.06 16.80 13.46
C ILE A 16 -8.94 17.95 12.94
N LYS A 17 -9.01 18.16 11.62
CA LYS A 17 -9.94 19.11 11.00
C LYS A 17 -11.30 18.48 10.78
N ALA A 18 -12.33 19.31 10.62
CA ALA A 18 -13.69 18.81 10.42
C ALA A 18 -13.76 17.88 9.19
N SER A 19 -14.32 16.69 9.36
CA SER A 19 -14.43 15.66 8.33
C SER A 19 -15.26 16.13 7.12
N SER A 20 -16.11 17.14 7.28
CA SER A 20 -16.86 17.74 6.19
C SER A 20 -15.98 18.46 5.15
N VAL A 21 -14.81 18.99 5.54
CA VAL A 21 -14.03 19.93 4.70
C VAL A 21 -12.66 19.43 4.26
N THR A 22 -12.17 18.28 4.75
CA THR A 22 -10.80 17.82 4.47
C THR A 22 -10.79 16.54 3.63
N ARG A 23 -9.93 16.48 2.61
CA ARG A 23 -9.74 15.31 1.74
C ARG A 23 -8.26 14.98 1.60
N VAL A 24 -7.92 13.70 1.63
CA VAL A 24 -6.55 13.20 1.46
C VAL A 24 -6.55 12.10 0.41
N TYR A 25 -5.84 12.36 -0.69
CA TYR A 25 -5.73 11.45 -1.82
C TYR A 25 -4.28 11.00 -2.03
N LEU A 26 -4.08 9.70 -2.23
CA LEU A 26 -2.79 9.06 -2.49
C LEU A 26 -2.87 8.26 -3.81
N PRO A 27 -2.93 8.95 -4.96
CA PRO A 27 -2.97 8.28 -6.26
C PRO A 27 -1.73 7.41 -6.48
N PRO A 28 -1.88 6.13 -6.90
CA PRO A 28 -0.75 5.23 -7.10
C PRO A 28 -0.01 5.45 -8.43
N ASP A 29 -0.62 6.14 -9.40
CA ASP A 29 -0.05 6.40 -10.73
C ASP A 29 -0.54 7.73 -11.33
N ALA A 30 -0.03 8.06 -12.53
CA ALA A 30 -0.30 9.33 -13.19
C ALA A 30 -1.78 9.50 -13.62
N ASN A 31 -2.43 8.44 -14.13
CA ASN A 31 -3.84 8.51 -14.51
C ASN A 31 -4.76 8.71 -13.30
N CYS A 32 -4.47 8.05 -12.17
CA CYS A 32 -5.17 8.29 -10.93
C CYS A 32 -4.94 9.73 -10.44
N LEU A 33 -3.71 10.24 -10.53
CA LEU A 33 -3.39 11.62 -10.19
C LEU A 33 -4.19 12.61 -11.05
N LEU A 34 -4.28 12.39 -12.36
CA LEU A 34 -5.09 13.23 -13.25
C LEU A 34 -6.57 13.21 -12.88
N SER A 35 -7.13 12.03 -12.60
CA SER A 35 -8.53 11.90 -12.17
C SER A 35 -8.80 12.60 -10.84
N VAL A 36 -7.90 12.47 -9.87
CA VAL A 36 -8.00 13.14 -8.56
C VAL A 36 -7.85 14.65 -8.71
N ALA A 37 -6.91 15.12 -9.54
CA ALA A 37 -6.69 16.53 -9.78
C ALA A 37 -7.92 17.20 -10.44
N ASP A 38 -8.52 16.55 -11.45
CA ASP A 38 -9.76 17.03 -12.08
C ASP A 38 -10.91 17.17 -11.07
N HIS A 39 -11.08 16.18 -10.19
CA HIS A 39 -12.06 16.25 -9.11
C HIS A 39 -11.76 17.41 -8.13
N CYS A 40 -10.51 17.52 -7.68
CA CYS A 40 -10.11 18.55 -6.71
C CYS A 40 -10.33 19.98 -7.27
N LEU A 41 -10.02 20.21 -8.55
CA LEU A 41 -10.18 21.52 -9.20
C LEU A 41 -11.64 21.93 -9.41
N LYS A 42 -12.57 20.97 -9.48
CA LYS A 42 -14.02 21.22 -9.59
C LYS A 42 -14.70 21.32 -8.23
N SER A 43 -14.07 20.83 -7.17
CA SER A 43 -14.61 20.87 -5.82
C SER A 43 -14.57 22.28 -5.22
N THR A 44 -15.50 22.56 -4.31
CA THR A 44 -15.58 23.82 -3.56
C THR A 44 -15.66 23.52 -2.07
N ASP A 45 -15.25 24.48 -1.24
CA ASP A 45 -15.27 24.40 0.24
C ASP A 45 -14.46 23.25 0.87
N TYR A 46 -13.53 22.64 0.10
CA TYR A 46 -12.64 21.58 0.56
C TYR A 46 -11.18 22.01 0.62
N ILE A 47 -10.48 21.51 1.62
CA ILE A 47 -9.02 21.40 1.64
C ILE A 47 -8.67 20.03 1.08
N ASN A 48 -8.22 20.01 -0.17
CA ASN A 48 -7.76 18.79 -0.84
C ASN A 48 -6.24 18.65 -0.71
N VAL A 49 -5.78 17.53 -0.17
CA VAL A 49 -4.36 17.18 -0.14
C VAL A 49 -4.13 15.98 -1.05
N ILE A 50 -3.27 16.17 -2.04
CA ILE A 50 -2.86 15.14 -2.98
C ILE A 50 -1.39 14.83 -2.68
N VAL A 51 -1.11 13.58 -2.32
CA VAL A 51 0.25 13.08 -2.12
C VAL A 51 0.66 12.34 -3.38
N ALA A 52 1.61 12.90 -4.11
CA ALA A 52 2.15 12.30 -5.32
C ALA A 52 3.67 12.49 -5.36
N ASP A 53 4.37 11.44 -5.74
CA ASP A 53 5.79 11.47 -6.04
C ASP A 53 6.02 11.92 -7.49
N LYS A 54 7.20 12.50 -7.71
CA LYS A 54 7.64 13.03 -9.01
C LYS A 54 8.57 12.07 -9.76
N GLN A 55 8.97 10.97 -9.13
CA GLN A 55 9.87 10.00 -9.74
C GLN A 55 9.15 9.19 -10.82
N PRO A 56 9.90 8.60 -11.77
CA PRO A 56 9.34 7.62 -12.69
C PRO A 56 8.80 6.42 -11.90
N HIS A 57 7.52 6.12 -12.11
CA HIS A 57 6.80 5.01 -11.47
C HIS A 57 6.11 4.16 -12.53
N LEU A 58 5.74 2.92 -12.17
CA LEU A 58 4.87 2.10 -13.01
C LEU A 58 3.50 2.76 -13.18
N GLN A 59 2.96 2.66 -14.39
CA GLN A 59 1.57 3.01 -14.69
C GLN A 59 0.73 1.75 -14.56
N PHE A 60 -0.23 1.72 -13.63
CA PHE A 60 -1.03 0.53 -13.33
C PHE A 60 -2.34 0.49 -14.09
N LEU A 61 -3.04 1.62 -14.15
CA LEU A 61 -4.37 1.70 -14.74
C LEU A 61 -4.34 2.53 -16.02
N ASP A 62 -5.09 2.10 -17.02
CA ASP A 62 -5.52 2.99 -18.11
C ASP A 62 -6.44 4.10 -17.57
N MET A 63 -6.69 5.14 -18.36
CA MET A 63 -7.44 6.31 -17.88
C MET A 63 -8.87 5.97 -17.47
N ASP A 64 -9.58 5.10 -18.20
CA ASP A 64 -10.97 4.74 -17.88
C ASP A 64 -11.05 3.94 -16.57
N SER A 65 -10.09 3.02 -16.38
CA SER A 65 -9.94 2.25 -15.16
C SER A 65 -9.56 3.14 -13.97
N ALA A 66 -8.69 4.13 -14.17
CA ALA A 66 -8.33 5.12 -13.16
C ALA A 66 -9.53 5.98 -12.74
N VAL A 67 -10.33 6.49 -13.68
CA VAL A 67 -11.54 7.26 -13.37
C VAL A 67 -12.51 6.44 -12.51
N ARG A 68 -12.77 5.18 -12.90
CA ARG A 68 -13.64 4.27 -12.12
C ARG A 68 -13.10 3.99 -10.73
N HIS A 69 -11.80 3.79 -10.60
CA HIS A 69 -11.14 3.51 -9.32
C HIS A 69 -11.13 4.72 -8.40
N CYS A 70 -10.75 5.89 -8.91
CA CYS A 70 -10.75 7.14 -8.16
C CYS A 70 -12.15 7.59 -7.74
N ALA A 71 -13.17 7.36 -8.57
CA ALA A 71 -14.57 7.63 -8.20
C ALA A 71 -15.03 6.80 -6.99
N LYS A 72 -14.54 5.56 -6.86
CA LYS A 72 -14.77 4.73 -5.66
C LYS A 72 -13.89 5.15 -4.49
N GLY A 73 -12.68 5.66 -4.77
CA GLY A 73 -11.66 6.06 -3.81
C GLY A 73 -10.89 4.91 -3.17
N ILE A 74 -11.39 3.68 -3.33
CA ILE A 74 -10.77 2.43 -2.86
C ILE A 74 -11.33 1.29 -3.70
N GLY A 75 -10.52 0.28 -3.98
CA GLY A 75 -10.98 -0.81 -4.83
C GLY A 75 -10.04 -2.00 -4.89
N LEU A 76 -10.61 -3.12 -5.32
CA LEU A 76 -9.90 -4.35 -5.65
C LEU A 76 -9.17 -4.17 -6.98
N TRP A 77 -7.95 -4.65 -7.06
CA TRP A 77 -7.23 -4.78 -8.33
C TRP A 77 -7.29 -6.22 -8.80
N GLU A 78 -8.27 -6.50 -9.68
CA GLU A 78 -8.56 -7.84 -10.17
C GLU A 78 -7.36 -8.46 -10.91
N TRP A 79 -6.61 -7.66 -11.67
CA TRP A 79 -5.42 -8.11 -12.40
C TRP A 79 -4.27 -8.57 -11.48
N ALA A 80 -4.18 -7.98 -10.28
CA ALA A 80 -3.15 -8.31 -9.29
C ALA A 80 -3.61 -9.41 -8.31
N SER A 81 -4.92 -9.59 -8.16
CA SER A 81 -5.55 -10.57 -7.27
C SER A 81 -5.69 -11.93 -7.94
N ASN A 82 -5.81 -13.00 -7.14
CA ASN A 82 -6.07 -14.35 -7.65
C ASN A 82 -7.08 -15.15 -6.79
N ASP A 83 -7.85 -14.45 -5.94
CA ASP A 83 -8.83 -15.01 -5.01
C ASP A 83 -10.26 -15.07 -5.56
N ALA A 84 -10.51 -14.64 -6.80
CA ALA A 84 -11.85 -14.63 -7.40
C ALA A 84 -12.56 -16.00 -7.27
N GLY A 85 -13.78 -15.99 -6.72
CA GLY A 85 -14.55 -17.20 -6.45
C GLY A 85 -14.16 -17.95 -5.16
N SER A 86 -13.25 -17.40 -4.36
CA SER A 86 -12.77 -17.99 -3.10
C SER A 86 -12.55 -16.90 -2.03
N VAL A 87 -12.31 -17.31 -0.78
CA VAL A 87 -11.86 -16.39 0.27
C VAL A 87 -10.33 -16.30 0.19
N PRO A 88 -9.72 -15.09 0.23
CA PRO A 88 -8.27 -14.98 0.20
C PRO A 88 -7.64 -15.57 1.47
N ASP A 89 -6.40 -16.03 1.36
CA ASP A 89 -5.55 -16.35 2.50
C ASP A 89 -5.02 -15.06 3.16
N VAL A 90 -4.84 -14.00 2.36
CA VAL A 90 -4.29 -12.70 2.80
C VAL A 90 -4.79 -11.56 1.91
N VAL A 91 -4.98 -10.38 2.52
CA VAL A 91 -5.23 -9.13 1.81
C VAL A 91 -3.94 -8.29 1.80
N MET A 92 -3.47 -7.94 0.60
CA MET A 92 -2.39 -6.98 0.38
C MET A 92 -3.01 -5.64 0.02
N ALA A 93 -2.80 -4.64 0.87
CA ALA A 93 -3.36 -3.31 0.69
C ALA A 93 -2.28 -2.23 0.61
N SER A 94 -2.49 -1.20 -0.20
CA SER A 94 -1.56 -0.08 -0.31
C SER A 94 -2.25 1.27 -0.48
N ALA A 95 -1.60 2.33 0.02
CA ALA A 95 -2.03 3.71 -0.22
C ALA A 95 -0.81 4.64 -0.41
N GLY A 96 -0.61 5.10 -1.65
CA GLY A 96 0.56 5.86 -2.12
C GLY A 96 1.30 5.17 -3.27
N ASP A 97 2.06 5.95 -4.03
CA ASP A 97 2.86 5.52 -5.19
C ASP A 97 3.88 4.41 -4.87
N VAL A 98 4.97 4.75 -4.16
CA VAL A 98 6.11 3.87 -3.85
C VAL A 98 5.64 2.62 -3.12
N VAL A 99 4.76 2.79 -2.13
CA VAL A 99 4.23 1.67 -1.34
C VAL A 99 3.34 0.73 -2.17
N THR A 100 2.71 1.24 -3.23
CA THR A 100 1.92 0.39 -4.14
C THR A 100 2.84 -0.46 -5.01
N ILE A 101 3.90 0.09 -5.59
CA ILE A 101 4.88 -0.71 -6.35
C ILE A 101 5.46 -1.83 -5.49
N GLU A 102 5.93 -1.52 -4.28
CA GLU A 102 6.51 -2.52 -3.39
C GLU A 102 5.49 -3.58 -2.94
N SER A 103 4.22 -3.20 -2.77
CA SER A 103 3.15 -4.15 -2.46
C SER A 103 2.86 -5.10 -3.62
N ILE A 104 2.78 -4.59 -4.84
CA ILE A 104 2.56 -5.41 -6.04
C ILE A 104 3.78 -6.31 -6.30
N ALA A 105 5.00 -5.81 -6.11
CA ALA A 105 6.20 -6.64 -6.22
C ALA A 105 6.24 -7.76 -5.16
N ALA A 106 5.80 -7.50 -3.92
CA ALA A 106 5.63 -8.54 -2.91
C ALA A 106 4.60 -9.60 -3.33
N VAL A 107 3.47 -9.19 -3.92
CA VAL A 107 2.47 -10.11 -4.47
C VAL A 107 3.09 -10.99 -5.55
N ALA A 108 3.93 -10.44 -6.42
CA ALA A 108 4.59 -11.22 -7.47
C ALA A 108 5.52 -12.31 -6.89
N ILE A 109 6.37 -11.94 -5.93
CA ILE A 109 7.25 -12.86 -5.19
C ILE A 109 6.42 -13.98 -4.53
N LEU A 110 5.34 -13.62 -3.84
CA LEU A 110 4.50 -14.59 -3.15
C LEU A 110 3.80 -15.54 -4.11
N ARG A 111 3.36 -15.07 -5.28
CA ARG A 111 2.74 -15.91 -6.31
C ARG A 111 3.74 -16.87 -6.95
N GLU A 112 5.00 -16.47 -7.09
CA GLU A 112 6.06 -17.32 -7.63
C GLU A 112 6.41 -18.45 -6.65
N HIS A 113 6.59 -18.14 -5.37
CA HIS A 113 7.01 -19.12 -4.37
C HIS A 113 5.86 -19.93 -3.76
N PHE A 114 4.63 -19.40 -3.78
CA PHE A 114 3.44 -20.05 -3.24
C PHE A 114 2.27 -19.96 -4.25
N PRO A 115 2.31 -20.73 -5.36
CA PRO A 115 1.31 -20.63 -6.43
C PRO A 115 -0.14 -20.83 -5.99
N ASP A 116 -0.35 -21.65 -4.95
CA ASP A 116 -1.67 -21.91 -4.39
C ASP A 116 -2.15 -20.83 -3.40
N LEU A 117 -1.35 -19.78 -3.14
CA LEU A 117 -1.71 -18.67 -2.25
C LEU A 117 -2.77 -17.76 -2.87
N LYS A 118 -3.92 -17.64 -2.18
CA LYS A 118 -5.00 -16.73 -2.57
C LYS A 118 -4.76 -15.35 -1.98
N ILE A 119 -4.40 -14.41 -2.83
CA ILE A 119 -4.06 -13.04 -2.48
C ILE A 119 -5.11 -12.12 -3.10
N ARG A 120 -5.66 -11.26 -2.25
CA ARG A 120 -6.50 -10.15 -2.67
C ARG A 120 -5.70 -8.86 -2.61
N VAL A 121 -5.75 -8.06 -3.67
CA VAL A 121 -5.06 -6.77 -3.73
C VAL A 121 -6.07 -5.63 -3.65
N VAL A 122 -5.87 -4.72 -2.69
CA VAL A 122 -6.71 -3.53 -2.48
C VAL A 122 -5.86 -2.27 -2.57
N ASN A 123 -6.19 -1.37 -3.48
CA ASN A 123 -5.57 -0.05 -3.54
C ASN A 123 -6.50 1.01 -2.95
N VAL A 124 -5.94 1.90 -2.13
CA VAL A 124 -6.65 3.00 -1.48
C VAL A 124 -6.12 4.33 -2.02
N VAL A 125 -7.01 5.10 -2.66
CA VAL A 125 -6.72 6.45 -3.16
C VAL A 125 -7.20 7.48 -2.16
N ASP A 126 -8.47 7.43 -1.76
CA ASP A 126 -9.06 8.30 -0.74
C ASP A 126 -8.89 7.66 0.64
N LEU A 127 -8.01 8.25 1.45
CA LEU A 127 -7.64 7.71 2.75
C LEU A 127 -8.83 7.62 3.71
N PHE A 128 -9.80 8.54 3.59
CA PHE A 128 -10.93 8.60 4.51
C PHE A 128 -11.99 7.51 4.24
N LYS A 129 -11.91 6.78 3.13
CA LYS A 129 -12.72 5.57 2.88
C LYS A 129 -12.53 4.51 3.97
N LEU A 130 -11.37 4.48 4.64
CA LEU A 130 -11.09 3.53 5.70
C LEU A 130 -11.91 3.80 6.98
N GLN A 131 -12.33 5.04 7.22
CA GLN A 131 -13.16 5.39 8.38
C GLN A 131 -14.60 4.92 8.20
N PRO A 132 -15.33 4.62 9.29
CA PRO A 132 -16.77 4.39 9.23
C PRO A 132 -17.50 5.60 8.65
N GLU A 133 -18.57 5.37 7.88
CA GLU A 133 -19.43 6.44 7.35
C GLU A 133 -20.04 7.34 8.44
N SER A 134 -20.17 6.83 9.67
CA SER A 134 -20.59 7.61 10.84
C SER A 134 -19.58 8.65 11.31
N GLU A 135 -18.31 8.52 10.92
CA GLU A 135 -17.20 9.41 11.33
C GLU A 135 -16.77 10.36 10.20
N HIS A 136 -16.90 9.93 8.94
CA HIS A 136 -16.52 10.73 7.77
C HIS A 136 -17.50 10.53 6.60
N PRO A 137 -17.91 11.59 5.88
CA PRO A 137 -18.86 11.47 4.76
C PRO A 137 -18.42 10.54 3.63
N HIS A 138 -17.12 10.38 3.44
CA HIS A 138 -16.55 9.45 2.45
C HIS A 138 -16.39 8.02 2.98
N GLY A 139 -16.52 7.82 4.29
CA GLY A 139 -16.26 6.55 4.95
C GLY A 139 -17.07 5.40 4.39
N LEU A 140 -16.50 4.21 4.38
CA LEU A 140 -17.21 3.01 3.99
C LEU A 140 -18.16 2.53 5.10
N SER A 141 -19.29 1.96 4.69
CA SER A 141 -20.09 1.09 5.55
C SER A 141 -19.24 -0.08 6.06
N ASP A 142 -19.57 -0.64 7.22
CA ASP A 142 -18.83 -1.80 7.76
C ASP A 142 -18.90 -3.00 6.81
N ARG A 143 -20.04 -3.18 6.12
CA ARG A 143 -20.22 -4.25 5.14
C ARG A 143 -19.28 -4.11 3.94
N ASP A 144 -19.12 -2.90 3.40
CA ASP A 144 -18.25 -2.67 2.25
C ASP A 144 -16.77 -2.80 2.64
N PHE A 145 -16.41 -2.33 3.85
CA PHE A 145 -15.08 -2.55 4.40
C PHE A 145 -14.76 -4.04 4.55
N ASP A 146 -15.66 -4.80 5.18
CA ASP A 146 -15.51 -6.25 5.38
C ASP A 146 -15.45 -7.00 4.03
N SER A 147 -16.17 -6.52 3.02
CA SER A 147 -16.14 -7.11 1.67
C SER A 147 -14.78 -6.95 0.99
N LEU A 148 -14.04 -5.88 1.29
CA LEU A 148 -12.69 -5.63 0.77
C LEU A 148 -11.62 -6.33 1.62
N PHE A 149 -11.67 -6.13 2.93
CA PHE A 149 -10.60 -6.49 3.87
C PHE A 149 -10.83 -7.81 4.62
N THR A 150 -11.94 -8.50 4.32
CA THR A 150 -12.42 -9.69 5.02
C THR A 150 -12.73 -9.44 6.50
N VAL A 151 -13.23 -10.46 7.19
CA VAL A 151 -13.60 -10.36 8.61
C VAL A 151 -12.60 -11.04 9.54
N ASP A 152 -11.71 -11.87 9.01
CA ASP A 152 -10.87 -12.80 9.77
C ASP A 152 -9.49 -13.08 9.14
N LYS A 153 -9.20 -12.62 7.91
CA LYS A 153 -7.93 -12.91 7.24
C LYS A 153 -6.86 -11.86 7.55
N PRO A 154 -5.56 -12.23 7.57
CA PRO A 154 -4.47 -11.27 7.65
C PRO A 154 -4.58 -10.15 6.60
N ILE A 155 -4.35 -8.90 7.02
CA ILE A 155 -4.25 -7.75 6.15
C ILE A 155 -2.86 -7.16 6.30
N ILE A 156 -2.07 -7.15 5.24
CA ILE A 156 -0.79 -6.43 5.18
C ILE A 156 -1.07 -5.11 4.45
N PHE A 157 -0.98 -4.00 5.18
CA PHE A 157 -1.26 -2.67 4.65
C PHE A 157 0.04 -1.87 4.55
N ASN A 158 0.46 -1.51 3.35
CA ASN A 158 1.62 -0.66 3.13
C ASN A 158 1.20 0.80 2.89
N PHE A 159 1.65 1.71 3.75
CA PHE A 159 1.16 3.08 3.81
C PHE A 159 2.28 4.10 3.67
N HIS A 160 2.05 5.14 2.87
CA HIS A 160 3.00 6.24 2.68
C HIS A 160 3.35 6.98 4.00
N GLY A 161 2.39 7.13 4.92
CA GLY A 161 2.57 7.87 6.17
C GLY A 161 2.84 6.98 7.40
N TYR A 162 2.57 7.51 8.59
CA TYR A 162 2.73 6.74 9.82
C TYR A 162 1.67 5.63 9.96
N PRO A 163 2.07 4.39 10.29
CA PRO A 163 1.14 3.27 10.52
C PRO A 163 0.03 3.56 11.54
N SER A 164 0.34 4.38 12.56
CA SER A 164 -0.60 4.74 13.61
C SER A 164 -1.89 5.40 13.09
N LEU A 165 -1.83 6.09 11.95
CA LEU A 165 -3.00 6.72 11.33
C LEU A 165 -3.99 5.69 10.80
N ILE A 166 -3.50 4.67 10.10
CA ILE A 166 -4.33 3.58 9.57
C ILE A 166 -4.99 2.81 10.71
N HIS A 167 -4.23 2.46 11.76
CA HIS A 167 -4.81 1.81 12.94
C HIS A 167 -5.90 2.67 13.58
N LYS A 168 -5.69 3.99 13.72
CA LYS A 168 -6.69 4.93 14.26
C LYS A 168 -7.93 5.07 13.37
N MET A 169 -7.81 4.88 12.05
CA MET A 169 -8.96 4.91 11.14
C MET A 169 -9.75 3.59 11.16
N ALA A 170 -9.04 2.47 11.31
CA ALA A 170 -9.64 1.13 11.25
C ALA A 170 -10.00 0.54 12.62
N TYR A 171 -9.80 1.23 13.74
CA TYR A 171 -9.91 0.65 15.09
C TYR A 171 -11.27 0.02 15.44
N ARG A 172 -12.37 0.49 14.81
CA ARG A 172 -13.72 -0.09 14.97
C ARG A 172 -14.05 -1.20 13.96
N ARG A 173 -13.20 -1.40 12.95
CA ARG A 173 -13.44 -2.38 11.90
C ARG A 173 -13.25 -3.79 12.45
N LYS A 174 -14.09 -4.71 12.00
CA LYS A 174 -14.17 -6.08 12.55
C LYS A 174 -12.84 -6.82 12.52
N ASN A 175 -12.12 -6.71 11.40
CA ASN A 175 -10.85 -7.41 11.17
C ASN A 175 -9.60 -6.63 11.67
N HIS A 176 -9.78 -5.60 12.50
CA HIS A 176 -8.69 -4.73 12.96
C HIS A 176 -7.55 -5.50 13.64
N ALA A 177 -7.85 -6.59 14.37
CA ALA A 177 -6.84 -7.39 15.04
C ALA A 177 -5.85 -8.08 14.07
N ASN A 178 -6.26 -8.33 12.83
CA ASN A 178 -5.43 -8.92 11.78
C ASN A 178 -4.79 -7.87 10.86
N LEU A 179 -5.02 -6.58 11.12
CA LEU A 179 -4.46 -5.49 10.35
C LEU A 179 -3.02 -5.21 10.80
N HIS A 180 -2.06 -5.54 9.94
CA HIS A 180 -0.66 -5.22 10.12
C HIS A 180 -0.25 -4.12 9.15
N VAL A 181 0.18 -2.98 9.69
CA VAL A 181 0.48 -1.79 8.89
C VAL A 181 1.98 -1.52 8.85
N ARG A 182 2.54 -1.41 7.65
CA ARG A 182 3.87 -0.87 7.37
C ARG A 182 3.73 0.56 6.86
N GLY A 183 4.73 1.37 7.15
CA GLY A 183 4.77 2.77 6.77
C GLY A 183 6.01 3.46 7.32
N TYR A 184 6.04 4.78 7.27
CA TYR A 184 7.22 5.55 7.67
C TYR A 184 7.60 5.37 9.15
N LYS A 185 8.90 5.19 9.42
CA LYS A 185 9.51 4.92 10.74
C LYS A 185 10.63 5.89 11.12
N GLU A 186 10.61 7.11 10.60
CA GLU A 186 11.68 8.10 10.81
C GLU A 186 13.06 7.64 10.32
N GLN A 187 13.10 6.68 9.41
CA GLN A 187 14.35 6.29 8.76
C GLN A 187 14.48 7.08 7.46
N GLY A 188 15.47 7.97 7.44
CA GLY A 188 15.81 8.84 6.31
C GLY A 188 17.32 8.90 6.10
N GLY A 189 17.76 9.60 5.05
CA GLY A 189 19.19 9.77 4.77
C GLY A 189 19.49 9.85 3.28
N LEU A 190 20.77 9.95 2.93
CA LEU A 190 21.25 9.79 1.57
C LEU A 190 21.29 8.30 1.22
N ASN A 191 20.13 7.78 0.85
CA ASN A 191 19.95 6.37 0.47
C ASN A 191 19.48 6.26 -0.98
N THR A 192 19.65 5.07 -1.55
CA THR A 192 18.96 4.63 -2.76
C THR A 192 17.46 4.39 -2.46
N PRO A 193 16.57 4.39 -3.47
CA PRO A 193 15.14 4.10 -3.27
C PRO A 193 14.85 2.86 -2.42
N LEU A 194 15.37 1.70 -2.82
CA LEU A 194 15.09 0.45 -2.14
C LEU A 194 15.73 0.42 -0.75
N GLN A 195 16.94 0.93 -0.59
CA GLN A 195 17.58 1.03 0.72
C GLN A 195 16.71 1.83 1.71
N LEU A 196 16.08 2.92 1.25
CA LEU A 196 15.19 3.72 2.08
C LEU A 196 13.87 2.99 2.40
N ALA A 197 13.34 2.23 1.44
CA ALA A 197 12.17 1.37 1.65
C ALA A 197 12.46 0.25 2.67
N ILE A 198 13.63 -0.40 2.56
CA ILE A 198 14.10 -1.43 3.50
C ILE A 198 14.28 -0.86 4.90
N ALA A 199 14.87 0.32 5.03
CA ALA A 199 15.05 0.97 6.34
C ALA A 199 13.71 1.23 7.05
N ASN A 200 12.66 1.54 6.30
CA ASN A 200 11.30 1.70 6.84
C ASN A 200 10.50 0.38 6.87
N GLN A 201 11.04 -0.71 6.32
CA GLN A 201 10.40 -2.02 6.16
C GLN A 201 9.09 -1.95 5.38
N ILE A 202 9.06 -1.09 4.36
CA ILE A 202 7.95 -0.91 3.41
C ILE A 202 8.25 -1.56 2.05
N ASP A 203 9.42 -2.21 1.92
CA ASP A 203 9.89 -2.89 0.72
C ASP A 203 9.20 -4.25 0.51
N ARG A 204 9.24 -4.71 -0.74
CA ARG A 204 8.65 -5.97 -1.20
C ARG A 204 9.07 -7.20 -0.39
N PHE A 205 10.31 -7.25 0.12
CA PHE A 205 10.82 -8.42 0.82
C PHE A 205 10.24 -8.48 2.25
N ASN A 206 10.29 -7.37 2.99
CA ASN A 206 9.67 -7.30 4.32
C ASN A 206 8.16 -7.55 4.26
N LEU A 207 7.48 -7.06 3.22
CA LEU A 207 6.05 -7.32 3.02
C LEU A 207 5.76 -8.80 2.76
N ALA A 208 6.55 -9.47 1.92
CA ALA A 208 6.41 -10.92 1.69
C ALA A 208 6.71 -11.73 2.96
N ILE A 209 7.72 -11.34 3.74
CA ILE A 209 8.00 -11.95 5.06
C ILE A 209 6.80 -11.78 6.00
N ASP A 210 6.17 -10.60 6.03
CA ASP A 210 5.01 -10.35 6.88
C ASP A 210 3.82 -11.24 6.54
N VAL A 211 3.63 -11.57 5.26
CA VAL A 211 2.63 -12.53 4.80
C VAL A 211 2.96 -13.93 5.30
N ILE A 212 4.21 -14.40 5.10
CA ILE A 212 4.66 -15.72 5.54
C ILE A 212 4.44 -15.90 7.05
N ASP A 213 4.71 -14.86 7.83
CA ASP A 213 4.60 -14.90 9.29
C ASP A 213 3.15 -14.86 9.80
N ARG A 214 2.19 -14.41 8.99
CA ARG A 214 0.79 -14.22 9.41
C ARG A 214 -0.20 -15.18 8.78
N VAL A 215 0.12 -15.76 7.63
CA VAL A 215 -0.71 -16.78 7.00
C VAL A 215 -0.44 -18.13 7.68
N PRO A 216 -1.41 -18.75 8.39
CA PRO A 216 -1.14 -19.91 9.24
C PRO A 216 -0.47 -21.08 8.52
N ARG A 217 -0.86 -21.36 7.28
CA ARG A 217 -0.27 -22.47 6.50
C ARG A 217 1.17 -22.20 6.05
N LEU A 218 1.60 -20.94 5.98
CA LEU A 218 2.94 -20.54 5.56
C LEU A 218 3.93 -20.48 6.71
N GLN A 219 3.49 -20.36 7.97
CA GLN A 219 4.38 -20.24 9.13
C GLN A 219 5.37 -21.41 9.25
N CYS A 220 4.94 -22.63 8.90
CA CYS A 220 5.80 -23.81 8.92
C CYS A 220 6.47 -24.11 7.57
N THR A 221 5.84 -23.76 6.45
CA THR A 221 6.28 -24.16 5.11
C THR A 221 7.11 -23.11 4.39
N GLY A 222 6.96 -21.84 4.78
CA GLY A 222 7.63 -20.69 4.16
C GLY A 222 9.01 -20.37 4.74
N ALA A 223 9.56 -21.20 5.64
CA ALA A 223 10.82 -20.91 6.32
C ALA A 223 12.01 -20.68 5.37
N HIS A 224 12.15 -21.52 4.33
CA HIS A 224 13.22 -21.36 3.33
C HIS A 224 13.06 -20.10 2.49
N VAL A 225 11.84 -19.78 2.07
CA VAL A 225 11.56 -18.55 1.30
C VAL A 225 11.80 -17.33 2.18
N LYS A 226 11.41 -17.37 3.46
CA LYS A 226 11.68 -16.31 4.43
C LYS A 226 13.18 -16.07 4.61
N ASP A 227 13.98 -17.13 4.67
CA ASP A 227 15.44 -17.04 4.78
C ASP A 227 16.02 -16.38 3.53
N TRP A 228 15.64 -16.87 2.34
CA TRP A 228 16.01 -16.25 1.07
C TRP A 228 15.63 -14.77 0.97
N LEU A 229 14.44 -14.37 1.46
CA LEU A 229 14.03 -12.96 1.48
C LEU A 229 14.92 -12.09 2.39
N LYS A 230 15.45 -12.64 3.48
CA LYS A 230 16.42 -11.93 4.34
C LYS A 230 17.78 -11.79 3.65
N ASP A 231 18.18 -12.80 2.90
CA ASP A 231 19.38 -12.73 2.07
C ASP A 231 19.20 -11.66 0.98
N GLN A 232 18.04 -11.62 0.32
CA GLN A 232 17.72 -10.54 -0.64
C GLN A 232 17.86 -9.15 -0.01
N ILE A 233 17.34 -8.94 1.19
CA ILE A 233 17.51 -7.66 1.91
C ILE A 233 19.00 -7.35 2.13
N SER A 234 19.76 -8.33 2.61
CA SER A 234 21.19 -8.16 2.91
C SER A 234 22.01 -7.86 1.64
N ASP A 235 21.75 -8.58 0.56
CA ASP A 235 22.42 -8.44 -0.73
C ASP A 235 22.15 -7.09 -1.39
N HIS A 236 20.91 -6.60 -1.32
CA HIS A 236 20.54 -5.29 -1.86
C HIS A 236 21.14 -4.15 -1.03
N LEU A 237 21.18 -4.28 0.30
CA LEU A 237 21.82 -3.28 1.16
C LEU A 237 23.34 -3.23 0.95
N ASN A 238 24.00 -4.37 0.75
CA ASN A 238 25.43 -4.42 0.45
C ASN A 238 25.72 -3.80 -0.92
N TYR A 239 24.95 -4.17 -1.95
CA TYR A 239 25.08 -3.60 -3.29
C TYR A 239 24.89 -2.08 -3.29
N ALA A 240 23.85 -1.57 -2.61
CA ALA A 240 23.62 -0.13 -2.50
C ALA A 240 24.76 0.61 -1.77
N ARG A 241 25.42 -0.03 -0.81
CA ARG A 241 26.59 0.54 -0.10
C ARG A 241 27.83 0.59 -0.99
N GLU A 242 28.04 -0.44 -1.80
CA GLU A 242 29.22 -0.59 -2.67
C GLU A 242 29.12 0.28 -3.92
N GLU A 243 27.97 0.23 -4.60
CA GLU A 243 27.77 0.85 -5.92
C GLU A 243 27.01 2.19 -5.85
N GLY A 244 26.38 2.51 -4.71
CA GLY A 244 25.59 3.74 -4.55
C GLY A 244 24.29 3.77 -5.37
N LEU A 245 23.87 2.63 -5.92
CA LEU A 245 22.70 2.47 -6.79
C LEU A 245 21.90 1.22 -6.39
N ASP A 246 20.62 1.20 -6.74
CA ASP A 246 19.82 -0.03 -6.64
C ASP A 246 20.11 -0.96 -7.82
N ARG A 247 19.97 -2.27 -7.61
CA ARG A 247 20.16 -3.27 -8.66
C ARG A 247 19.15 -3.07 -9.79
N GLN A 248 19.58 -3.37 -11.02
CA GLN A 248 18.74 -3.21 -12.21
C GLN A 248 17.45 -4.04 -12.15
N GLU A 249 17.49 -5.21 -11.52
CA GLU A 249 16.31 -6.06 -11.29
C GLU A 249 15.21 -5.40 -10.44
N ILE A 250 15.58 -4.37 -9.67
CA ILE A 250 14.65 -3.57 -8.86
C ILE A 250 14.16 -2.36 -9.64
N THR A 251 15.06 -1.64 -10.32
CA THR A 251 14.72 -0.41 -11.06
C THR A 251 13.90 -0.69 -12.32
N ASP A 252 14.20 -1.80 -12.99
CA ASP A 252 13.58 -2.18 -14.26
C ASP A 252 12.49 -3.24 -14.06
N TRP A 253 12.11 -3.49 -12.80
CA TRP A 253 11.11 -4.48 -12.45
C TRP A 253 9.78 -4.20 -13.15
N LYS A 254 9.18 -5.26 -13.70
CA LYS A 254 7.85 -5.23 -14.32
C LYS A 254 7.01 -6.33 -13.74
N TRP A 255 5.71 -6.07 -13.68
CA TRP A 255 4.73 -7.08 -13.30
C TRP A 255 4.80 -8.30 -14.25
N PRO A 256 5.02 -9.54 -13.74
CA PRO A 256 5.31 -10.69 -14.59
C PRO A 256 4.10 -11.54 -14.99
N PHE A 257 2.87 -11.14 -14.64
CA PHE A 257 1.64 -11.92 -14.87
C PHE A 257 0.65 -11.24 -15.81
#